data_AF-F3FDQ2-F1
#
_entry.id   AF-F3FDQ2-F1
#
_cell.length_a   1.000
_cell.length_b   1.000
_cell.length_c   1.000
_cell.angle_alpha   90.00
_cell.angle_beta   90.00
_cell.angle_gamma   90.00
#
_symmetry.space_group_name_H-M   'P 1'
#
loop_
_entity.id
_entity.type
_entity.pdbx_description
1 polymer ?
#
loop_
_entity_poly.entity_id
_entity_poly.type
_entity_poly.pdbx_seq_one_letter_code
_entity_poly.pdbx_strand_id
1 'polypeptide(L)'
;FSLGRFSTEYLKYFRIAIVHFQGKPVAFSNLLETTSPELASLDLMRSHPDAPKLTMEFMMVGLILHYKAQGYARFSLGMVPLSGLQPRRGAPITQRLGSMIFRRGEQLYNFQGLRRFKDKFQPDWEPRYMAVPAGLDPLVALADTAALIAGGLTGLVKR
;
A
#
# COMPACT_ATOMS: atom_id res chain seq x y z
N PHE A 1 -10.73 5.78 2.55
CA PHE A 1 -10.83 4.79 3.63
C PHE A 1 -9.48 4.17 3.92
N SER A 2 -8.86 3.46 2.98
CA SER A 2 -7.56 2.79 3.18
C SER A 2 -6.33 3.58 2.72
N LEU A 3 -6.50 4.57 1.83
CA LEU A 3 -5.46 5.46 1.35
C LEU A 3 -5.89 6.91 1.53
N GLY A 4 -4.92 7.79 1.77
CA GLY A 4 -5.15 9.23 1.85
C GLY A 4 -5.52 9.86 0.51
N ARG A 5 -5.81 11.16 0.56
CA ARG A 5 -6.17 11.95 -0.62
C ARG A 5 -5.04 12.93 -0.92
N PHE A 6 -4.79 13.16 -2.20
CA PHE A 6 -3.90 14.24 -2.61
C PHE A 6 -4.67 15.56 -2.52
N SER A 7 -4.74 16.10 -1.30
CA SER A 7 -5.31 17.39 -1.01
C SER A 7 -4.47 18.10 0.05
N THR A 8 -4.43 19.42 -0.03
CA THR A 8 -3.64 20.24 0.90
C THR A 8 -4.13 20.07 2.34
N GLU A 9 -5.43 19.92 2.52
CA GLU A 9 -6.07 19.73 3.83
C GLU A 9 -5.60 18.45 4.52
N TYR A 10 -5.33 17.41 3.75
CA TYR A 10 -4.79 16.16 4.26
C TYR A 10 -3.26 16.24 4.43
N LEU A 11 -2.54 16.68 3.40
CA LEU A 11 -1.08 16.66 3.37
C LEU A 11 -0.42 17.55 4.42
N LYS A 12 -1.07 18.64 4.85
CA LYS A 12 -0.52 19.56 5.87
C LYS A 12 -0.23 18.93 7.23
N TYR A 13 -0.77 17.75 7.52
CA TYR A 13 -0.56 17.07 8.80
C TYR A 13 0.69 16.19 8.84
N PHE A 14 1.39 16.04 7.71
CA PHE A 14 2.48 15.08 7.58
C PHE A 14 3.76 15.78 7.17
N ARG A 15 4.90 15.25 7.65
CA ARG A 15 6.18 15.51 6.96
C ARG A 15 6.10 14.92 5.56
N ILE A 16 6.77 15.58 4.60
CA ILE A 16 6.78 15.18 3.19
C ILE A 16 8.24 15.02 2.75
N ALA A 17 8.56 13.86 2.20
CA ALA A 17 9.81 13.62 1.52
C ALA A 17 9.64 13.90 0.01
N ILE A 18 10.63 14.55 -0.60
CA ILE A 18 10.64 14.90 -2.03
C ILE A 18 11.95 14.44 -2.65
N VAL A 19 11.87 13.75 -3.78
CA VAL A 19 13.05 13.45 -4.60
C VAL A 19 13.16 14.49 -5.70
N HIS A 20 14.34 15.09 -5.80
CA HIS A 20 14.69 16.01 -6.89
C HIS A 20 15.63 15.32 -7.88
N PHE A 21 15.41 15.55 -9.17
CA PHE A 21 16.32 15.17 -10.25
C PHE A 21 16.69 16.41 -11.05
N GLN A 22 17.99 16.75 -11.08
CA GLN A 22 18.50 17.97 -11.72
C GLN A 22 17.74 19.24 -11.28
N GLY A 23 17.50 19.37 -9.97
CA GLY A 23 16.80 20.52 -9.37
C GLY A 23 15.27 20.51 -9.51
N LYS A 24 14.67 19.53 -10.22
CA LYS A 24 13.21 19.43 -10.39
C LYS A 24 12.62 18.37 -9.47
N PRO A 25 11.49 18.63 -8.77
CA PRO A 25 10.81 17.61 -7.99
C PRO A 25 10.19 16.56 -8.93
N VAL A 26 10.54 15.28 -8.71
CA VAL A 26 10.10 14.16 -9.57
C VAL A 26 9.37 13.07 -8.80
N ALA A 27 9.36 13.09 -7.47
CA ALA A 27 8.52 12.21 -6.67
C ALA A 27 8.33 12.80 -5.27
N PHE A 28 7.23 12.41 -4.60
CA PHE A 28 7.04 12.71 -3.18
C PHE A 28 6.41 11.54 -2.42
N SER A 29 6.53 11.57 -1.09
CA SER A 29 5.76 10.74 -0.18
C SER A 29 5.42 11.48 1.12
N ASN A 30 4.21 11.31 1.64
CA ASN A 30 3.88 11.75 3.00
C ASN A 30 4.19 10.66 4.01
N LEU A 31 4.69 11.12 5.16
CA LEU A 31 5.27 10.29 6.20
C LEU A 31 4.30 10.12 7.36
N LEU A 32 3.99 8.86 7.69
CA LEU A 32 3.15 8.51 8.82
C LEU A 32 4.04 8.16 10.01
N GLU A 33 4.02 9.04 11.00
CA GLU A 33 4.90 8.99 12.16
C GLU A 33 4.09 9.12 13.44
N THR A 34 4.67 8.67 14.54
CA THR A 34 4.12 8.85 15.87
C THR A 34 5.16 9.52 16.77
N THR A 35 4.80 9.81 18.01
CA THR A 35 5.75 10.37 18.98
C THR A 35 6.83 9.36 19.39
N SER A 36 6.60 8.05 19.24
CA SER A 36 7.61 7.03 19.51
C SER A 36 8.38 6.65 18.24
N PRO A 37 9.70 6.38 18.35
CA PRO A 37 10.51 5.89 17.23
C PRO A 37 10.33 4.38 17.01
N GLU A 38 9.16 3.82 17.27
CA GLU A 38 8.95 2.38 17.11
C GLU A 38 8.69 2.01 15.65
N LEU A 39 7.83 2.78 14.98
CA LEU A 39 7.37 2.49 13.63
C LEU A 39 7.10 3.79 12.86
N ALA A 40 7.69 3.91 11.69
CA ALA A 40 7.25 4.85 10.67
C ALA A 40 6.68 4.11 9.46
N SER A 41 5.82 4.77 8.71
CA SER A 41 5.27 4.23 7.46
C SER A 41 4.98 5.34 6.46
N LEU A 42 4.36 4.96 5.33
CA LEU A 42 4.00 5.85 4.23
C LEU A 42 2.54 5.62 3.83
N ASP A 43 1.93 6.65 3.24
CA ASP A 43 0.59 6.56 2.68
C ASP A 43 0.62 6.83 1.16
N LEU A 44 0.72 8.09 0.75
CA LEU A 44 0.91 8.47 -0.64
C LEU A 44 2.39 8.37 -0.98
N MET A 45 2.68 7.74 -2.11
CA MET A 45 4.01 7.70 -2.73
C MET A 45 3.80 7.78 -4.24
N ARG A 46 4.21 8.88 -4.86
CA ARG A 46 3.94 9.15 -6.28
C ARG A 46 5.18 9.68 -6.97
N SER A 47 5.40 9.23 -8.20
CA SER A 47 6.44 9.74 -9.10
C SER A 47 5.82 10.43 -10.31
N HIS A 48 6.54 11.42 -10.84
CA HIS A 48 6.27 12.03 -12.12
C HIS A 48 6.47 10.99 -13.25
N PRO A 49 5.69 11.03 -14.35
CA PRO A 49 5.88 10.12 -15.48
C PRO A 49 7.30 10.15 -16.08
N ASP A 50 7.91 11.32 -16.12
CA ASP A 50 9.27 11.54 -16.62
C ASP A 50 10.37 11.32 -15.56
N ALA A 51 10.00 10.83 -14.37
CA ALA A 51 10.98 10.54 -13.33
C ALA A 51 11.93 9.41 -13.81
N PRO A 52 13.24 9.49 -13.49
CA PRO A 52 14.16 8.39 -13.76
C PRO A 52 13.64 7.06 -13.21
N LYS A 53 13.92 5.95 -13.90
CA LYS A 53 13.38 4.62 -13.56
C LYS A 53 13.65 4.17 -12.12
N LEU A 54 14.75 4.62 -11.52
CA LEU A 54 15.15 4.26 -10.16
C LEU A 54 14.59 5.19 -9.08
N THR A 55 13.77 6.20 -9.43
CA THR A 55 13.29 7.22 -8.48
C THR A 55 12.55 6.63 -7.27
N MET A 56 11.66 5.66 -7.49
CA MET A 56 10.87 5.05 -6.40
C MET A 56 11.73 4.15 -5.51
N GLU A 57 12.70 3.45 -6.09
CA GLU A 57 13.66 2.64 -5.34
C GLU A 57 14.59 3.53 -4.51
N PHE A 58 15.11 4.60 -5.12
CA PHE A 58 15.91 5.62 -4.45
C PHE A 58 15.16 6.27 -3.28
N MET A 59 13.90 6.68 -3.49
CA MET A 59 13.07 7.22 -2.42
C MET A 59 12.93 6.23 -1.26
N MET A 60 12.66 4.96 -1.56
CA MET A 60 12.48 3.95 -0.52
C MET A 60 13.76 3.71 0.28
N VAL A 61 14.91 3.55 -0.39
CA VAL A 61 16.22 3.42 0.29
C VAL A 61 16.50 4.65 1.14
N GLY A 62 16.28 5.85 0.59
CA GLY A 62 16.46 7.11 1.30
C GLY A 62 15.62 7.20 2.57
N LEU A 63 14.34 6.81 2.51
CA LEU A 63 13.46 6.78 3.67
C LEU A 63 13.90 5.76 4.72
N ILE A 64 14.26 4.54 4.30
CA ILE A 64 14.78 3.51 5.23
C ILE A 64 16.02 4.02 5.97
N LEU A 65 16.98 4.61 5.24
CA LEU A 65 18.20 5.16 5.84
C LEU A 65 17.91 6.37 6.74
N HIS A 66 16.98 7.24 6.33
CA HIS A 66 16.57 8.41 7.11
C HIS A 66 15.97 8.01 8.46
N TYR A 67 15.08 7.02 8.48
CA TYR A 67 14.47 6.55 9.73
C TYR A 67 15.44 5.75 10.59
N LYS A 68 16.33 4.95 9.97
CA LYS A 68 17.43 4.31 10.69
C LYS A 68 18.31 5.33 11.41
N ALA A 69 18.68 6.42 10.74
CA ALA A 69 19.49 7.48 11.35
C ALA A 69 18.77 8.23 12.48
N GLN A 70 17.44 8.29 12.45
CA GLN A 70 16.61 8.84 13.53
C GLN A 70 16.32 7.84 14.67
N GLY A 71 16.89 6.64 14.62
CA GLY A 71 16.72 5.64 15.67
C GLY A 71 15.38 4.88 15.62
N TYR A 72 14.68 4.90 14.48
CA TYR A 72 13.46 4.11 14.35
C TYR A 72 13.76 2.62 14.32
N ALA A 73 12.99 1.84 15.07
CA ALA A 73 13.15 0.38 15.12
C ALA A 73 12.64 -0.28 13.83
N ARG A 74 11.53 0.19 13.27
CA ARG A 74 10.87 -0.41 12.10
C ARG A 74 10.38 0.65 11.11
N PHE A 75 10.39 0.26 9.84
CA PHE A 75 9.79 1.04 8.75
C PHE A 75 8.87 0.13 7.93
N SER A 76 7.57 0.46 7.90
CA SER A 76 6.59 -0.30 7.13
C SER A 76 6.55 0.16 5.68
N LEU A 77 6.80 -0.78 4.77
CA LEU A 77 6.70 -0.57 3.33
C LEU A 77 5.25 -0.57 2.84
N GLY A 78 4.27 -0.79 3.72
CA GLY A 78 2.85 -0.96 3.40
C GLY A 78 2.49 -2.39 2.96
N MET A 79 1.19 -2.66 2.85
CA MET A 79 0.68 -3.99 2.52
C MET A 79 0.86 -4.36 1.03
N VAL A 80 0.94 -5.65 0.73
CA VAL A 80 0.68 -6.19 -0.62
C VAL A 80 -0.49 -7.16 -0.54
N PRO A 81 -1.70 -6.74 -0.99
CA PRO A 81 -2.89 -7.57 -0.94
C PRO A 81 -2.68 -8.92 -1.61
N LEU A 82 -3.25 -9.98 -1.03
CA LEU A 82 -3.36 -11.30 -1.63
C LEU A 82 -2.03 -11.98 -2.05
N SER A 83 -0.89 -11.39 -1.70
CA SER A 83 0.43 -11.96 -1.98
C SER A 83 0.70 -13.28 -1.26
N GLY A 84 -0.07 -13.58 -0.21
CA GLY A 84 -0.10 -14.86 0.50
C GLY A 84 -1.04 -15.91 -0.10
N LEU A 85 -1.90 -15.54 -1.07
CA LEU A 85 -2.79 -16.48 -1.77
C LEU A 85 -2.09 -17.21 -2.92
N GLN A 86 -0.76 -17.27 -2.93
CA GLN A 86 -0.08 -18.23 -3.81
C GLN A 86 -0.69 -19.61 -3.55
N PRO A 87 -1.13 -20.33 -4.60
CA PRO A 87 -1.86 -21.57 -4.43
C PRO A 87 -1.00 -22.60 -3.69
N ARG A 88 -1.21 -22.71 -2.38
CA ARG A 88 -0.68 -23.79 -1.54
C ARG A 88 -1.61 -24.99 -1.74
N ARG A 89 -1.06 -26.12 -2.20
CA ARG A 89 -1.80 -27.39 -2.28
C ARG A 89 -2.31 -27.73 -0.87
N GLY A 90 -3.64 -27.81 -0.69
CA GLY A 90 -4.29 -28.17 0.58
C GLY A 90 -5.04 -27.06 1.32
N ALA A 91 -5.05 -25.82 0.82
CA ALA A 91 -5.82 -24.75 1.44
C ALA A 91 -7.36 -24.90 1.26
N PRO A 92 -8.19 -24.59 2.29
CA PRO A 92 -9.65 -24.60 2.19
C PRO A 92 -10.18 -23.75 1.03
N ILE A 93 -11.31 -24.17 0.44
CA ILE A 93 -11.97 -23.51 -0.71
C ILE A 93 -12.27 -22.02 -0.46
N THR A 94 -12.43 -21.61 0.81
CA THR A 94 -12.58 -20.21 1.22
C THR A 94 -11.38 -19.32 0.84
N GLN A 95 -10.16 -19.87 0.74
CA GLN A 95 -8.99 -19.15 0.21
C GLN A 95 -8.98 -19.06 -1.34
N ARG A 96 -9.65 -19.99 -2.04
CA ARG A 96 -9.76 -20.01 -3.51
C ARG A 96 -10.82 -19.04 -4.03
N LEU A 97 -11.77 -18.61 -3.21
CA LEU A 97 -12.84 -17.66 -3.58
C LEU A 97 -12.35 -16.20 -3.66
N GLY A 98 -11.30 -15.85 -2.90
CA GLY A 98 -10.66 -14.53 -2.97
C GLY A 98 -10.13 -14.16 -4.36
N SER A 99 -9.78 -15.15 -5.19
CA SER A 99 -9.35 -14.91 -6.58
C SER A 99 -10.49 -14.71 -7.58
N MET A 100 -11.73 -15.09 -7.24
CA MET A 100 -12.87 -14.99 -8.18
C MET A 100 -13.61 -13.64 -8.11
N ILE A 101 -13.69 -13.01 -6.94
CA ILE A 101 -14.40 -11.72 -6.76
C ILE A 101 -13.75 -10.58 -7.57
N PHE A 102 -12.47 -10.70 -7.90
CA PHE A 102 -11.73 -9.63 -8.57
C PHE A 102 -11.55 -9.82 -10.08
N ARG A 103 -12.16 -10.85 -10.68
CA ARG A 103 -12.10 -11.11 -12.14
C ARG A 103 -12.82 -10.05 -12.99
N ARG A 104 -13.58 -9.12 -12.38
CA ARG A 104 -14.27 -8.00 -13.05
C ARG A 104 -13.59 -6.64 -12.85
N GLY A 105 -12.47 -6.55 -12.12
CA GLY A 105 -11.71 -5.32 -11.94
C GLY A 105 -10.35 -5.40 -12.63
N GLU A 106 -10.30 -5.25 -13.96
CA GLU A 106 -9.10 -5.31 -14.81
C GLU A 106 -7.98 -4.28 -14.49
N GLN A 107 -7.96 -3.68 -13.29
CA GLN A 107 -6.93 -2.71 -12.87
C GLN A 107 -6.46 -2.90 -11.43
N LEU A 108 -6.66 -4.08 -10.83
CA LEU A 108 -6.07 -4.33 -9.52
C LEU A 108 -4.64 -4.81 -9.69
N TYR A 109 -3.74 -3.81 -9.69
CA TYR A 109 -2.31 -3.84 -9.37
C TYR A 109 -1.58 -5.14 -9.69
N ASN A 110 -0.49 -5.07 -10.46
CA ASN A 110 0.47 -6.16 -10.59
C ASN A 110 1.10 -6.49 -9.21
N PHE A 111 0.37 -7.20 -8.34
CA PHE A 111 0.73 -7.46 -6.94
C PHE A 111 1.99 -8.31 -6.85
N GLN A 112 2.26 -9.12 -7.87
CA GLN A 112 3.54 -9.82 -8.02
C GLN A 112 4.69 -8.83 -8.22
N GLY A 113 4.51 -7.84 -9.09
CA GLY A 113 5.48 -6.75 -9.27
C GLY A 113 5.66 -5.92 -8.00
N LEU A 114 4.56 -5.60 -7.30
CA LEU A 114 4.63 -4.84 -6.05
C LEU A 114 5.33 -5.61 -4.93
N ARG A 115 5.06 -6.92 -4.78
CA ARG A 115 5.78 -7.77 -3.83
C ARG A 115 7.28 -7.82 -4.16
N ARG A 116 7.62 -8.13 -5.42
CA ARG A 116 9.01 -8.16 -5.89
C ARG A 116 9.74 -6.84 -5.66
N PHE A 117 9.03 -5.71 -5.85
CA PHE A 117 9.59 -4.39 -5.55
C PHE A 117 9.94 -4.26 -4.07
N LYS A 118 9.04 -4.68 -3.16
CA LYS A 118 9.29 -4.59 -1.71
C LYS A 118 10.35 -5.60 -1.24
N ASP A 119 10.44 -6.78 -1.86
CA ASP A 119 11.45 -7.78 -1.53
C ASP A 119 12.89 -7.28 -1.75
N LYS A 120 13.11 -6.26 -2.60
CA LYS A 120 14.41 -5.62 -2.79
C LYS A 120 15.00 -5.04 -1.50
N PHE A 121 14.15 -4.72 -0.52
CA PHE A 121 14.55 -4.12 0.75
C PHE A 121 14.64 -5.13 1.90
N GLN A 122 14.53 -6.43 1.58
CA GLN A 122 14.57 -7.54 2.55
C GLN A 122 13.61 -7.35 3.75
N PRO A 123 12.30 -7.09 3.53
CA PRO A 123 11.36 -6.88 4.61
C PRO A 123 10.97 -8.20 5.28
N ASP A 124 10.61 -8.12 6.56
CA ASP A 124 9.87 -9.17 7.23
C ASP A 124 8.38 -9.10 6.83
N TRP A 125 7.84 -10.24 6.36
CA TRP A 125 6.46 -10.33 5.89
C TRP A 125 5.51 -10.79 7.01
N GLU A 126 4.59 -9.91 7.38
CA GLU A 126 3.58 -10.18 8.41
C GLU A 126 2.17 -10.29 7.78
N PRO A 127 1.38 -11.34 8.11
CA PRO A 127 0.02 -11.47 7.60
C PRO A 127 -0.90 -10.37 8.16
N ARG A 128 -1.94 -10.05 7.39
CA ARG A 128 -3.01 -9.12 7.77
C ARG A 128 -4.35 -9.77 7.46
N TYR A 129 -5.30 -9.62 8.37
CA TYR A 129 -6.58 -10.32 8.33
C TYR A 129 -7.75 -9.32 8.35
N MET A 130 -8.87 -9.73 7.77
CA MET A 130 -10.15 -9.04 7.89
C MET A 130 -11.03 -9.89 8.80
N ALA A 131 -11.38 -9.37 9.97
CA ALA A 131 -12.34 -10.01 10.85
C ALA A 131 -13.76 -9.77 10.32
N VAL A 132 -14.56 -10.83 10.26
CA VAL A 132 -15.97 -10.79 9.84
C VAL A 132 -16.83 -11.42 10.93
N PRO A 133 -18.09 -10.99 11.11
CA PRO A 133 -18.98 -11.64 12.07
C PRO A 133 -19.10 -13.14 11.77
N ALA A 134 -19.02 -13.96 12.82
CA ALA A 134 -19.17 -15.40 12.68
C ALA A 134 -20.58 -15.74 12.16
N GLY A 135 -20.65 -16.66 11.19
CA GLY A 135 -21.93 -17.10 10.60
C GLY A 135 -22.44 -16.27 9.42
N LEU A 136 -21.82 -15.13 9.11
CA LEU A 136 -22.09 -14.40 7.87
C LEU A 136 -21.14 -14.86 6.75
N ASP A 137 -21.63 -14.80 5.52
CA ASP A 137 -20.80 -15.04 4.33
C ASP A 137 -19.72 -13.94 4.24
N PRO A 138 -18.42 -14.29 4.30
CA PRO A 138 -17.33 -13.32 4.19
C PRO A 138 -17.34 -12.53 2.89
N LEU A 139 -18.00 -13.04 1.84
CA LEU A 139 -18.13 -12.35 0.56
C LEU A 139 -18.87 -11.01 0.69
N VAL A 140 -19.86 -10.90 1.59
CA VAL A 140 -20.61 -9.66 1.82
C VAL A 140 -19.70 -8.60 2.43
N ALA A 141 -19.00 -8.95 3.52
CA ALA A 141 -18.05 -8.04 4.18
C ALA A 141 -16.90 -7.61 3.25
N LEU A 142 -16.44 -8.51 2.39
CA LEU A 142 -15.43 -8.19 1.37
C LEU A 142 -15.97 -7.20 0.33
N ALA A 143 -17.21 -7.39 -0.15
CA ALA A 143 -17.83 -6.49 -1.11
C ALA A 143 -18.03 -5.07 -0.54
N ASP A 144 -18.54 -4.98 0.70
CA ASP A 144 -18.73 -3.70 1.39
C ASP A 144 -17.39 -2.97 1.60
N THR A 145 -16.37 -3.72 2.03
CA THR A 145 -15.03 -3.15 2.21
C THR A 145 -14.44 -2.69 0.88
N ALA A 146 -14.60 -3.46 -0.20
CA ALA A 146 -14.12 -3.09 -1.52
C ALA A 146 -14.81 -1.81 -2.02
N ALA A 147 -16.12 -1.68 -1.84
CA ALA A 147 -16.88 -0.47 -2.18
C ALA A 147 -16.38 0.74 -1.38
N LEU A 148 -16.12 0.57 -0.07
CA LEU A 148 -15.60 1.63 0.78
C LEU A 148 -14.18 2.07 0.40
N ILE A 149 -13.32 1.13 -0.01
CA ILE A 149 -11.98 1.42 -0.53
C ILE A 149 -12.05 2.19 -1.85
N ALA A 150 -12.96 1.82 -2.75
CA ALA A 150 -13.15 2.50 -4.03
C ALA A 150 -13.75 3.91 -3.90
N GLY A 151 -14.18 4.32 -2.70
CA GLY A 151 -14.79 5.63 -2.45
C GLY A 151 -16.32 5.64 -2.42
N GLY A 152 -16.95 4.47 -2.23
CA GLY A 152 -18.40 4.28 -2.22
C GLY A 152 -18.96 3.90 -3.59
N LEU A 153 -20.24 3.49 -3.66
CA LEU A 153 -20.95 3.13 -4.91
C LEU A 153 -20.96 4.26 -5.96
N THR A 154 -20.79 5.50 -5.55
CA THR A 154 -20.68 6.68 -6.44
C THR A 154 -19.34 6.76 -7.19
N GLY A 155 -18.28 6.12 -6.69
CA GLY A 155 -16.98 6.03 -7.37
C GLY A 155 -16.97 5.06 -8.57
N LEU A 156 -17.95 4.14 -8.65
CA LEU A 156 -18.12 3.22 -9.78
C LEU A 156 -18.82 3.86 -10.99
N VAL A 157 -19.46 5.02 -10.81
CA VAL A 157 -20.29 5.68 -11.83
C VAL A 157 -19.59 6.88 -12.48
N LYS A 158 -18.45 7.33 -11.97
CA LYS A 158 -17.60 8.34 -12.64
C LYS A 158 -16.42 7.68 -13.34
N ARG A 159 -16.65 7.27 -14.59
CA ARG A 159 -15.63 7.20 -15.64
C ARG A 159 -15.91 8.29 -16.67
#